data_AF-A0A7V3M9D0-F1
#
_entry.id   AF-A0A7V3M9D0-F1
#
_cell.length_a   1.000
_cell.length_b   1.000
_cell.length_c   1.000
_cell.angle_alpha   90.00
_cell.angle_beta   90.00
_cell.angle_gamma   90.00
#
_symmetry.space_group_name_H-M   'P 1'
#
loop_
_entity.id
_entity.type
_entity.pdbx_description
1 polymer ?
#
loop_
_entity_poly.entity_id
_entity_poly.type
_entity_poly.pdbx_seq_one_letter_code
_entity_poly.pdbx_strand_id
1 'polypeptide(L)'
;MWDGNPGDKLEYFWDDDDCRPHWGSWAAWPANGGVNGYDPCVTRFYRPNMSSWMVYGPFDASDAQVVEVSFWLWRQIEPNYDKVWFAFSNDGVNFYGWSWDGTAGWEEKRLDLSPWLAGDASVWVG
;
A
#
# COMPACT_ATOMS: atom_id res chain seq x y z
N MET A 1 10.80 -1.45 0.39
CA MET A 1 10.36 -0.40 -0.53
C MET A 1 10.91 -0.70 -1.91
N TRP A 2 10.12 -0.50 -2.95
CA TRP A 2 10.48 -0.79 -4.33
C TRP A 2 9.87 0.25 -5.26
N ASP A 3 10.66 0.73 -6.22
CA ASP A 3 10.20 1.49 -7.37
C ASP A 3 10.03 0.51 -8.54
N GLY A 4 8.82 0.47 -9.07
CA GLY A 4 8.40 -0.43 -10.13
C GLY A 4 8.57 0.11 -11.55
N ASN A 5 9.01 1.35 -11.70
CA ASN A 5 9.30 1.91 -13.03
C ASN A 5 10.65 2.66 -13.09
N PRO A 6 11.77 2.01 -12.78
CA PRO A 6 13.08 2.68 -12.77
C PRO A 6 13.55 3.20 -14.15
N GLY A 7 12.85 2.83 -15.23
CA GLY A 7 13.15 3.25 -16.60
C GLY A 7 12.85 4.72 -16.89
N ASP A 8 12.03 5.39 -16.07
CA ASP A 8 11.72 6.82 -16.21
C ASP A 8 12.77 7.74 -15.55
N LYS A 9 13.77 7.16 -14.88
CA LYS A 9 14.84 7.84 -14.12
C LYS A 9 14.33 8.67 -12.95
N LEU A 10 13.14 8.34 -12.45
CA LEU A 10 12.59 8.86 -11.21
C LEU A 10 12.55 7.73 -10.19
N GLU A 11 12.64 8.07 -8.90
CA GLU A 11 12.53 7.11 -7.81
C GLU A 11 11.50 7.61 -6.80
N TYR A 12 10.41 6.85 -6.69
CA TYR A 12 9.33 7.09 -5.74
C TYR A 12 9.19 5.89 -4.81
N PHE A 13 9.29 6.14 -3.51
CA PHE A 13 8.97 5.15 -2.50
C PHE A 13 7.78 5.62 -1.67
N TRP A 14 7.07 4.63 -1.12
CA TRP A 14 6.15 4.89 -0.05
C TRP A 14 6.90 5.55 1.13
N ASP A 15 6.25 6.43 1.86
CA ASP A 15 6.72 6.89 3.17
C ASP A 15 5.53 7.45 3.96
N ASP A 16 5.74 7.75 5.23
CA ASP A 16 4.78 8.50 6.01
C ASP A 16 4.81 10.00 5.64
N ASP A 17 3.64 10.63 5.63
CA ASP A 17 3.48 12.06 5.33
C ASP A 17 2.40 12.68 6.22
N ASP A 18 2.52 13.98 6.53
CA ASP A 18 1.58 14.68 7.42
C ASP A 18 0.30 15.14 6.70
N CYS A 19 0.18 14.87 5.40
CA CYS A 19 -0.96 15.25 4.63
C CYS A 19 -2.12 14.28 4.78
N ARG A 20 -3.25 14.84 5.23
CA ARG A 20 -4.52 14.10 5.37
C ARG A 20 -4.33 12.77 6.12
N PRO A 21 -3.83 12.76 7.36
CA PRO A 21 -3.96 11.58 8.20
C PRO A 21 -5.45 11.32 8.49
N HIS A 22 -5.87 10.06 8.42
CA HIS A 22 -7.18 9.68 8.94
C HIS A 22 -7.21 9.82 10.48
N TRP A 23 -6.10 9.45 11.12
CA TRP A 23 -5.88 9.58 12.55
C TRP A 23 -4.39 9.78 12.86
N GLY A 24 -4.09 10.46 13.97
CA GLY A 24 -2.71 10.78 14.33
C GLY A 24 -2.11 11.88 13.43
N SER A 25 -0.79 11.81 13.24
CA SER A 25 -0.02 12.82 12.50
C SER A 25 0.40 12.39 11.09
N TRP A 26 0.21 11.12 10.73
CA TRP A 26 0.85 10.54 9.56
C TRP A 26 -0.12 9.68 8.73
N ALA A 27 -0.02 9.76 7.40
CA ALA A 27 -0.63 8.86 6.43
C ALA A 27 0.44 8.29 5.50
N ALA A 28 0.24 7.06 5.02
CA ALA A 28 1.12 6.49 4.01
C ALA A 28 0.85 7.14 2.63
N TRP A 29 1.91 7.55 1.95
CA TRP A 29 1.85 8.11 0.59
C TRP A 29 2.87 7.43 -0.33
N PRO A 30 2.50 6.95 -1.54
CA PRO A 30 3.36 6.17 -2.43
C PRO A 30 4.58 6.91 -3.01
N ALA A 31 4.71 8.21 -2.74
CA ALA A 31 5.72 9.05 -3.39
C ALA A 31 6.38 10.06 -2.45
N ASN A 32 6.31 9.85 -1.14
CA ASN A 32 6.97 10.77 -0.20
C ASN A 32 8.45 10.42 0.01
N GLY A 33 8.81 9.14 -0.17
CA GLY A 33 10.19 8.66 -0.11
C GLY A 33 10.85 8.57 -1.50
N GLY A 34 12.14 8.23 -1.51
CA GLY A 34 12.97 8.14 -2.72
C GLY A 34 13.60 9.47 -3.12
N VAL A 35 14.60 9.44 -4.01
CA VAL A 35 15.34 10.67 -4.39
C VAL A 35 14.46 11.71 -5.09
N ASN A 36 13.34 11.29 -5.66
CA ASN A 36 12.37 12.17 -6.31
C ASN A 36 11.07 12.34 -5.53
N GLY A 37 11.02 11.84 -4.28
CA GLY A 37 9.87 11.99 -3.40
C GLY A 37 9.43 13.43 -3.22
N TYR A 38 8.14 13.62 -2.96
CA TYR A 38 7.54 14.94 -2.78
C TYR A 38 6.34 14.90 -1.84
N ASP A 39 6.17 16.03 -1.17
CA ASP A 39 5.09 16.30 -0.23
C ASP A 39 3.74 16.45 -0.97
N PRO A 40 2.75 15.57 -0.71
CA PRO A 40 1.41 15.62 -1.32
C PRO A 40 0.54 16.79 -0.82
N CYS A 41 0.88 17.40 0.31
CA CYS A 41 0.22 18.61 0.83
C CYS A 41 0.64 19.87 0.08
N VAL A 42 1.85 19.88 -0.48
CA VAL A 42 2.31 20.92 -1.43
C VAL A 42 1.87 20.57 -2.86
N THR A 43 2.12 19.34 -3.32
CA THR A 43 1.82 18.89 -4.68
C THR A 43 0.74 17.81 -4.66
N ARG A 44 -0.52 18.24 -4.80
CA ARG A 44 -1.71 17.39 -4.58
C ARG A 44 -1.98 16.32 -5.64
N PHE A 45 -1.14 16.20 -6.67
CA PHE A 45 -1.34 15.25 -7.76
C PHE A 45 -0.20 14.25 -7.76
N TYR A 46 -0.56 12.96 -7.87
CA TYR A 46 0.43 11.96 -8.19
C TYR A 46 0.94 12.15 -9.61
N ARG A 47 2.18 11.74 -9.88
CA ARG A 47 2.81 11.89 -11.20
C ARG A 47 2.47 10.72 -12.11
N PRO A 48 2.41 10.94 -13.44
CA PRO A 48 2.18 9.85 -14.39
C PRO A 48 3.32 8.83 -14.38
N ASN A 49 3.01 7.59 -14.74
CA ASN A 49 3.94 6.45 -14.83
C ASN A 49 4.62 6.05 -13.51
N MET A 50 4.06 6.48 -12.38
CA MET A 50 4.57 6.09 -11.07
C MET A 50 4.13 4.66 -10.73
N SER A 51 5.07 3.84 -10.27
CA SER A 51 4.78 2.52 -9.71
C SER A 51 5.67 2.35 -8.50
N SER A 52 5.10 2.21 -7.32
CA SER A 52 5.88 2.03 -6.09
C SER A 52 5.17 1.06 -5.16
N TRP A 53 5.95 0.33 -4.37
CA TRP A 53 5.43 -0.71 -3.49
C TRP A 53 6.21 -0.78 -2.17
N MET A 54 5.47 -1.00 -1.08
CA MET A 54 6.02 -1.29 0.23
C MET A 54 5.63 -2.72 0.59
N VAL A 55 6.61 -3.55 0.90
CA VAL A 55 6.37 -4.92 1.38
C VAL A 55 6.91 -5.00 2.80
N TYR A 56 6.13 -5.60 3.69
CA TYR A 56 6.49 -5.80 5.09
C TYR A 56 6.17 -7.22 5.55
N GLY A 57 7.08 -7.80 6.33
CA GLY A 57 7.05 -9.19 6.75
C GLY A 57 8.46 -9.79 6.87
N PRO A 58 8.55 -11.12 7.10
CA PRO A 58 7.42 -11.99 7.37
C PRO A 58 6.88 -11.79 8.79
N PHE A 59 5.58 -11.95 8.96
CA PHE A 59 4.93 -12.14 10.25
C PHE A 59 4.71 -13.63 10.49
N ASP A 60 4.89 -14.06 11.73
CA ASP A 60 4.57 -15.42 12.15
C ASP A 60 3.13 -15.49 12.65
N ALA A 61 2.28 -16.19 11.89
CA ALA A 61 0.88 -16.47 12.22
C ALA A 61 0.63 -17.97 12.43
N SER A 62 1.67 -18.77 12.75
CA SER A 62 1.57 -20.23 12.91
C SER A 62 0.53 -20.65 13.95
N ASP A 63 0.37 -19.84 14.99
CA ASP A 63 -0.55 -20.10 16.10
C ASP A 63 -1.86 -19.28 15.98
N ALA A 64 -2.02 -18.52 14.90
CA ALA A 64 -3.19 -17.68 14.67
C ALA A 64 -4.31 -18.44 13.97
N GLN A 65 -5.53 -18.34 14.52
CA GLN A 65 -6.75 -18.84 13.87
C GLN A 65 -7.44 -17.77 13.02
N VAL A 66 -7.13 -16.51 13.27
CA VAL A 66 -7.70 -15.35 12.58
C VAL A 66 -6.55 -14.44 12.16
N VAL A 67 -6.52 -14.10 10.87
CA VAL A 67 -5.61 -13.13 10.28
C VAL A 67 -6.47 -12.09 9.59
N GLU A 68 -6.50 -10.87 10.13
CA GLU A 68 -7.24 -9.75 9.57
C GLU A 68 -6.30 -8.57 9.37
N VAL A 69 -6.50 -7.85 8.28
CA VAL A 69 -5.91 -6.53 8.08
C VAL A 69 -7.02 -5.50 8.01
N SER A 70 -6.80 -4.35 8.66
CA SER A 70 -7.66 -3.19 8.51
C SER A 70 -6.85 -1.92 8.35
N PHE A 71 -7.32 -1.05 7.45
CA PHE A 71 -6.72 0.26 7.23
C PHE A 71 -7.77 1.23 6.68
N TRP A 72 -7.53 2.53 6.84
CA TRP A 72 -8.36 3.57 6.27
C TRP A 72 -7.77 4.04 4.95
N LEU A 73 -8.60 4.10 3.91
CA LEU A 73 -8.21 4.52 2.57
C LEU A 73 -9.07 5.70 2.11
N TRP A 74 -8.41 6.81 1.80
CA TRP A 74 -8.96 7.91 1.01
C TRP A 74 -8.22 7.92 -0.34
N ARG A 75 -8.93 8.20 -1.44
CA ARG A 75 -8.30 8.15 -2.78
C ARG A 75 -8.98 9.06 -3.79
N GLN A 76 -8.18 9.54 -4.74
CA GLN A 76 -8.59 10.21 -5.98
C GLN A 76 -7.69 9.72 -7.12
N ILE A 77 -8.09 8.60 -7.74
CA ILE A 77 -7.27 7.85 -8.71
C ILE A 77 -8.04 7.73 -10.03
N GLU A 78 -7.36 7.82 -11.18
CA GLU A 78 -7.98 7.68 -12.50
C GLU A 78 -8.64 6.29 -12.66
N PRO A 79 -9.96 6.21 -12.89
CA PRO A 79 -10.66 4.92 -13.01
C PRO A 79 -10.18 4.08 -14.21
N ASN A 80 -9.95 2.79 -13.99
CA ASN A 80 -9.52 1.78 -14.97
C ASN A 80 -8.06 1.86 -15.47
N TYR A 81 -7.28 2.87 -15.04
CA TYR A 81 -5.89 3.04 -15.47
C TYR A 81 -4.94 2.94 -14.28
N ASP A 82 -5.17 3.78 -13.28
CA ASP A 82 -4.36 3.85 -12.08
C ASP A 82 -5.03 3.10 -10.93
N LYS A 83 -4.22 2.58 -10.01
CA LYS A 83 -4.73 1.83 -8.86
C LYS A 83 -3.80 1.90 -7.67
N VAL A 84 -4.39 1.84 -6.49
CA VAL A 84 -3.70 1.38 -5.28
C VAL A 84 -4.03 -0.09 -5.09
N TRP A 85 -3.03 -0.92 -4.79
CA TRP A 85 -3.18 -2.36 -4.60
C TRP A 85 -2.71 -2.72 -3.20
N PHE A 86 -3.56 -3.41 -2.45
CA PHE A 86 -3.14 -4.11 -1.24
C PHE A 86 -3.02 -5.59 -1.58
N ALA A 87 -1.94 -6.21 -1.14
CA ALA A 87 -1.64 -7.60 -1.40
C ALA A 87 -1.06 -8.31 -0.17
N PHE A 88 -1.21 -9.63 -0.17
CA PHE A 88 -0.63 -10.53 0.82
C PHE A 88 0.08 -11.68 0.13
N SER A 89 1.01 -12.31 0.83
CA SER A 89 1.79 -13.45 0.35
C SER A 89 2.16 -14.39 1.50
N ASN A 90 2.28 -15.68 1.20
CA ASN A 90 2.81 -16.69 2.11
C ASN A 90 4.27 -17.09 1.82
N ASP A 91 4.87 -16.58 0.73
CA ASP A 91 6.24 -16.90 0.31
C ASP A 91 7.13 -15.66 0.12
N GLY A 92 6.55 -14.45 0.21
CA GLY A 92 7.24 -13.18 0.00
C GLY A 92 7.59 -12.90 -1.46
N VAL A 93 7.06 -13.71 -2.40
CA VAL A 93 7.36 -13.64 -3.83
C VAL A 93 6.08 -13.46 -4.65
N ASN A 94 5.08 -14.30 -4.41
CA ASN A 94 3.79 -14.28 -5.10
C ASN A 94 2.75 -13.59 -4.24
N PHE A 95 2.22 -12.47 -4.73
CA PHE A 95 1.28 -11.63 -4.01
C PHE A 95 -0.11 -11.65 -4.65
N TYR A 96 -1.13 -11.71 -3.81
CA TYR A 96 -2.55 -11.72 -4.19
C TYR A 96 -3.30 -10.65 -3.39
N GLY A 97 -4.35 -10.06 -3.96
CA GLY A 97 -5.14 -9.10 -3.19
C GLY A 97 -6.10 -8.27 -4.02
N TRP A 98 -6.35 -7.05 -3.55
CA TRP A 98 -7.42 -6.17 -4.03
C TRP A 98 -6.86 -4.83 -4.47
N SER A 99 -7.37 -4.37 -5.61
CA SER A 99 -7.04 -3.04 -6.13
C SER A 99 -8.25 -2.11 -6.05
N TRP A 100 -7.99 -0.85 -5.78
CA TRP A 100 -9.00 0.20 -5.83
C TRP A 100 -8.54 1.36 -6.70
N ASP A 101 -9.49 1.93 -7.43
CA ASP A 101 -9.36 3.13 -8.22
C ASP A 101 -10.52 4.10 -7.90
N GLY A 102 -10.61 5.18 -8.66
CA GLY A 102 -11.69 6.17 -8.54
C GLY A 102 -11.54 7.11 -7.34
N THR A 103 -12.63 7.79 -7.02
CA THR A 103 -12.69 8.79 -5.94
C THR A 103 -13.53 8.29 -4.77
N ALA A 104 -12.96 8.34 -3.57
CA ALA A 104 -13.66 8.05 -2.33
C ALA A 104 -13.15 8.91 -1.18
N GLY A 105 -14.03 9.19 -0.22
CA GLY A 105 -13.66 9.71 1.10
C GLY A 105 -12.88 8.66 1.91
N TRP A 106 -12.70 8.91 3.21
CA TRP A 106 -12.15 7.90 4.10
C TRP A 106 -13.10 6.70 4.21
N GLU A 107 -12.58 5.52 3.87
CA GLU A 107 -13.28 4.25 4.02
C GLU A 107 -12.39 3.25 4.77
N GLU A 108 -12.94 2.56 5.75
CA GLU A 108 -12.28 1.42 6.35
C GLU A 108 -12.29 0.25 5.36
N LYS A 109 -11.12 -0.27 5.02
CA LYS A 109 -10.96 -1.56 4.37
C LYS A 109 -10.60 -2.55 5.46
N ARG A 110 -11.42 -3.58 5.59
CA ARG A 110 -11.23 -4.69 6.53
C ARG A 110 -11.30 -5.98 5.73
N LEU A 111 -10.22 -6.76 5.76
CA LEU A 111 -10.03 -7.92 4.92
C LEU A 111 -9.68 -9.11 5.81
N ASP A 112 -10.53 -10.14 5.77
CA ASP A 112 -10.25 -11.42 6.40
C ASP A 112 -9.30 -12.22 5.50
N LEU A 113 -8.09 -12.47 5.98
CA LEU A 113 -7.04 -13.22 5.30
C LEU A 113 -6.89 -14.64 5.85
N SER A 114 -7.65 -14.98 6.90
CA SER A 114 -7.61 -16.29 7.57
C SER A 114 -7.72 -17.47 6.60
N PRO A 115 -8.57 -17.45 5.56
CA PRO A 115 -8.69 -18.56 4.61
C PRO A 115 -7.38 -18.89 3.86
N TRP A 116 -6.44 -17.95 3.79
CA TRP A 116 -5.18 -18.12 3.08
C TRP A 116 -3.96 -18.19 4.00
N LEU A 117 -4.01 -17.54 5.17
CA LEU A 117 -2.82 -17.25 5.99
C LEU A 117 -2.91 -17.73 7.44
N ALA A 118 -4.05 -18.25 7.90
CA ALA A 118 -4.14 -18.81 9.25
C ALA A 118 -3.23 -20.04 9.39
N GLY A 119 -2.39 -20.06 10.42
CA GLY A 119 -1.40 -21.11 10.63
C GLY A 119 -0.12 -20.99 9.77
N ASP A 120 0.04 -19.89 9.02
CA ASP A 120 1.24 -19.66 8.19
C ASP A 120 2.31 -18.87 8.97
N ALA A 121 3.56 -19.35 8.94
CA ALA A 121 4.68 -18.71 9.65
C ALA A 121 5.42 -17.66 8.81
N SER A 122 4.99 -17.42 7.57
CA SER A 122 5.64 -16.56 6.57
C SER A 122 4.61 -15.66 5.89
N VAL A 123 3.92 -14.84 6.67
CA VAL A 123 2.92 -13.90 6.16
C VAL A 123 3.57 -12.58 5.76
N TRP A 124 3.33 -12.13 4.54
CA TRP A 124 3.78 -10.82 4.03
C TRP A 124 2.58 -9.99 3.59
N VAL A 125 2.70 -8.67 3.73
CA VAL A 125 1.72 -7.71 3.20
C VAL A 125 2.42 -6.64 2.38
N GLY A 126 1.71 -6.05 1.43
CA GLY A 126 2.16 -4.86 0.70
C GLY A 126 1.05 -4.12 -0.01
#